data_AF-A0A2U1PFR9-F1
#
_entry.id   AF-A0A2U1PFR9-F1
#
_cell.length_a   1.000
_cell.length_b   1.000
_cell.length_c   1.000
_cell.angle_alpha   90.00
_cell.angle_beta   90.00
_cell.angle_gamma   90.00
#
_symmetry.space_group_name_H-M   'P 1'
#
loop_
_entity.id
_entity.type
_entity.pdbx_description
1 polymer ?
#
loop_
_entity_poly.entity_id
_entity_poly.type
_entity_poly.pdbx_seq_one_letter_code
_entity_poly.pdbx_strand_id
1 'polypeptide(L)' 'MQKDIARWDKYMKQSSGEYHTRSFFGGLEIWYNDLLCNDMGINPMRKKGLLANLFEPYESRDYAEI' A
#
# COMPACT_ATOMS: atom_id res chain seq x y z
N MET A 1 -6.63 -5.00 10.27
CA MET A 1 -5.99 -3.69 10.56
C MET A 1 -4.98 -3.76 11.71
N GLN A 2 -5.37 -3.77 13.00
CA GLN A 2 -4.39 -3.68 14.12
C GLN A 2 -3.38 -4.86 14.17
N LYS A 3 -3.86 -6.08 13.94
CA LYS A 3 -2.99 -7.27 13.87
C LYS A 3 -2.03 -7.22 12.67
N ASP A 4 -2.48 -6.66 11.56
CA ASP A 4 -1.67 -6.53 10.34
C ASP A 4 -0.61 -5.44 10.50
N ILE A 5 -0.95 -4.32 11.13
CA ILE A 5 -0.01 -3.26 11.52
C ILE A 5 1.07 -3.82 12.44
N ALA A 6 0.70 -4.60 13.46
CA ALA A 6 1.67 -5.21 14.38
C ALA A 6 2.58 -6.23 13.67
N ARG A 7 2.04 -7.01 12.73
CA ARG A 7 2.82 -7.95 11.92
C ARG A 7 3.80 -7.22 11.00
N TRP A 8 3.34 -6.15 10.37
CA TRP A 8 4.12 -5.33 9.46
C TRP A 8 5.24 -4.59 10.21
N ASP A 9 4.95 -4.02 11.39
CA ASP A 9 5.93 -3.36 12.26
C ASP A 9 7.05 -4.33 12.66
N LYS A 10 6.69 -5.56 13.07
CA LYS A 10 7.66 -6.62 13.37
C LYS A 10 8.52 -6.99 12.15
N TYR A 11 7.92 -7.11 10.97
CA TYR A 11 8.63 -7.40 9.74
C TYR A 11 9.61 -6.29 9.35
N MET A 12 9.20 -5.03 9.47
CA MET A 12 10.03 -3.88 9.11
C MET A 12 11.17 -3.63 10.08
N LYS A 13 10.96 -3.90 11.37
CA LYS A 13 12.05 -3.92 12.36
C LYS A 13 13.10 -4.99 12.04
N GLN A 14 12.70 -6.13 11.47
CA GLN A 14 13.63 -7.18 11.04
C GLN A 14 14.35 -6.84 9.73
N SER A 15 13.66 -6.22 8.76
CA SER A 15 14.22 -5.95 7.43
C SER A 15 15.02 -4.65 7.33
N SER A 16 14.64 -3.62 8.09
CA SER A 16 15.13 -2.24 7.90
C SER A 16 16.00 -1.69 9.04
N GLY A 17 16.18 -2.47 10.11
CA GLY A 17 17.02 -2.09 11.26
C GLY A 17 16.66 -0.72 11.85
N GLU A 18 17.67 0.14 12.04
CA GLU A 18 17.51 1.48 12.63
C GLU A 18 16.71 2.45 11.75
N TYR A 19 16.56 2.19 10.45
CA TYR A 19 15.87 3.09 9.51
C TYR A 19 14.40 2.71 9.23
N HIS A 20 13.84 1.78 10.00
CA HIS A 20 12.47 1.26 9.82
C HIS A 20 11.39 2.35 9.78
N THR A 21 11.56 3.46 10.52
CA THR A 21 10.62 4.59 10.54
C THR A 21 10.63 5.43 9.26
N ARG A 22 11.76 5.51 8.53
CA ARG A 22 11.84 6.32 7.30
C ARG A 22 11.33 5.56 6.08
N SER A 23 11.66 4.28 5.97
CA SER A 23 11.18 3.39 4.91
C SER A 23 9.68 3.11 4.99
N PHE A 24 9.04 3.48 6.11
CA PHE A 24 7.63 3.30 6.41
C PHE A 24 6.69 4.06 5.46
N PHE A 25 6.96 5.35 5.22
CA PHE A 25 5.96 6.25 4.66
C PHE A 25 5.56 5.94 3.22
N GLY A 26 6.51 5.51 2.38
CA GLY A 26 6.23 5.26 0.96
C GLY A 26 5.31 4.07 0.68
N GLY A 27 5.42 3.00 1.48
CA GLY A 27 4.55 1.82 1.33
C GLY A 27 3.22 1.94 2.07
N LEU A 28 3.19 2.70 3.17
CA LEU A 28 2.01 2.82 4.01
C LEU A 28 0.88 3.58 3.31
N GLU A 29 1.20 4.68 2.63
CA GLU A 29 0.20 5.50 1.95
C GLU A 29 -0.57 4.68 0.89
N ILE A 30 0.17 3.90 0.11
CA ILE A 30 -0.40 3.00 -0.90
C ILE A 30 -1.27 1.92 -0.23
N TRP A 31 -0.76 1.25 0.81
CA TRP A 31 -1.48 0.20 1.50
C TRP A 31 -2.76 0.70 2.18
N TYR A 32 -2.73 1.90 2.75
CA TYR A 32 -3.89 2.51 3.38
C TYR A 32 -4.99 2.83 2.36
N ASN A 33 -4.61 3.37 1.19
CA ASN A 33 -5.55 3.64 0.11
C ASN A 33 -6.16 2.35 -0.48
N ASP A 34 -5.37 1.28 -0.62
CA ASP A 34 -5.89 -0.03 -1.05
C ASP A 34 -6.90 -0.59 -0.04
N LEU A 35 -6.61 -0.47 1.27
CA LEU A 35 -7.49 -0.91 2.34
C LEU A 35 -8.82 -0.17 2.30
N LEU A 36 -8.79 1.16 2.13
CA LEU A 36 -9.98 1.99 1.97
C LEU A 36 -10.80 1.56 0.75
N CYS A 37 -10.16 1.32 -0.40
CA CYS A 37 -10.87 0.87 -1.60
C CYS A 37 -11.57 -0.47 -1.37
N ASN A 38 -10.90 -1.41 -0.71
CA ASN A 38 -11.47 -2.71 -0.34
C ASN A 38 -12.65 -2.57 0.62
N ASP A 39 -12.55 -1.68 1.62
CA ASP A 39 -13.65 -1.38 2.55
C ASP A 39 -14.84 -0.72 1.84
N MET A 40 -14.59 0.04 0.78
CA MET A 40 -15.64 0.63 -0.09
C MET A 40 -16.22 -0.37 -1.10
N GLY A 41 -15.71 -1.61 -1.17
CA GLY A 41 -16.12 -2.62 -2.16
C GLY A 41 -15.64 -2.34 -3.58
N ILE A 42 -14.67 -1.43 -3.73
CA ILE A 42 -14.03 -1.08 -5.01
C ILE A 42 -12.81 -1.99 -5.18
N ASN A 43 -12.57 -2.45 -6.40
CA ASN A 43 -11.41 -3.30 -6.69
C ASN A 43 -10.12 -2.53 -6.34
N PRO A 44 -9.21 -3.04 -5.50
CA PRO A 44 -7.96 -2.36 -5.18
C PRO A 44 -6.96 -2.33 -6.36
N MET A 45 -7.31 -2.89 -7.53
CA MET A 45 -6.51 -2.75 -8.74
C MET A 45 -6.55 -1.30 -9.24
N ARG A 46 -5.49 -0.56 -8.90
CA ARG A 46 -5.31 0.86 -9.23
C ARG A 46 -5.29 1.13 -10.72
N LYS A 47 -4.76 0.19 -11.52
CA LYS A 47 -4.69 0.30 -12.98
C LYS A 47 -5.15 -0.96 -13.69
N LYS A 48 -5.66 -0.79 -14.92
CA LYS A 48 -6.04 -1.90 -15.79
C LYS A 48 -4.79 -2.60 -16.32
N GLY A 49 -4.53 -3.79 -15.78
CA GLY A 49 -3.45 -4.68 -16.21
C GLY A 49 -2.37 -4.88 -15.14
N LEU A 50 -1.82 -6.10 -15.09
CA LEU A 50 -0.85 -6.50 -14.07
C LEU A 50 0.47 -5.71 -14.14
N LEU A 51 0.95 -5.41 -15.35
CA LEU A 51 2.21 -4.69 -15.56
C LEU A 51 2.08 -3.19 -15.24
N ALA A 52 0.98 -2.58 -15.66
CA ALA A 52 0.71 -1.16 -15.38
C ALA A 52 0.63 -0.90 -13.87
N ASN A 53 -0.04 -1.78 -13.13
CA ASN A 53 -0.14 -1.66 -11.67
C ASN A 53 1.19 -1.86 -10.92
N LEU A 54 2.18 -2.53 -11.53
CA LEU A 54 3.46 -2.84 -10.89
C LEU A 54 4.56 -1.81 -11.21
N PHE A 55 4.58 -1.27 -12.43
CA PHE A 55 5.68 -0.44 -12.93
C PHE A 55 5.33 1.02 -13.16
N GLU A 56 4.06 1.36 -13.32
CA GLU A 56 3.69 2.76 -13.52
C GLU A 56 3.66 3.53 -12.19
N PRO A 57 4.01 4.82 -12.22
CA PRO A 57 3.87 5.67 -11.04
C PRO A 57 2.40 5.72 -10.61
N TYR A 58 2.24 5.73 -9.29
CA TYR A 58 0.96 5.83 -8.62
C TYR A 58 0.49 7.29 -8.57
N GLU A 59 -0.75 7.53 -9.00
CA GLU A 59 -1.46 8.79 -8.82
C GLU A 59 -2.78 8.56 -8.09
N SER A 60 -3.21 9.51 -7.25
CA SER A 60 -4.48 9.42 -6.53
C SER A 60 -5.71 9.30 -7.46
N ARG A 61 -5.59 9.76 -8.71
CA ARG A 61 -6.62 9.61 -9.75
C ARG A 61 -6.84 8.17 -10.19
N ASP A 62 -5.85 7.30 -10.02
CA ASP A 62 -5.92 5.89 -10.43
C ASP A 62 -7.06 5.15 -9.71
N TYR A 63 -7.42 5.56 -8.49
CA TYR A 63 -8.55 4.98 -7.74
C TYR A 63 -9.93 5.48 -8.19
N ALA A 64 -10.00 6.60 -8.93
CA ALA A 64 -11.27 7.19 -9.37
C ALA A 64 -11.76 6.62 -10.71
N GLU A 65 -10.86 5.97 -11.48
CA GLU A 65 -11.17 5.42 -12.81
C GLU A 65 -11.56 3.92 -12.80
N ILE A 66 -11.86 3.37 -11.61
CA ILE A 66 -12.24 1.95 -11.40
C ILE A 66 -13.71 1.71 -11.68
#